data_AF-A0A9D9E8E6-F1
#
_entry.id   AF-A0A9D9E8E6-F1
#
_cell.length_a   1.000
_cell.length_b   1.000
_cell.length_c   1.000
_cell.angle_alpha   90.00
_cell.angle_beta   90.00
_cell.angle_gamma   90.00
#
_symmetry.space_group_name_H-M   'P 1'
#
loop_
_entity.id
_entity.type
_entity.pdbx_description
1 polymer ?
#
loop_
_entity_poly.entity_id
_entity_poly.type
_entity_poly.pdbx_seq_one_letter_code
_entity_poly.pdbx_strand_id
1 'polypeptide(L)'
;VNITAKIIGGKAPTIAKNYNEYLNKNIKTVQSKTKNINNRPTVLHIASSKNLTQVDGKQTIINQWINIAGGKNVINKKGNMISITPEQIIKANPKFIIVGQSSSKQALNALKKNPQLKNLPAVKKHHVYGNPQGTFPWDRYSAEEALQVLWAAKLFHPNLFKNINMIQKTQQFYKQFYDFNLTKQQAKDILECKK
;
A
#
# COMPACT_ATOMS: atom_id res chain seq x y z
N VAL A 1 -2.52 -17.75 5.45
CA VAL A 1 -3.35 -18.03 6.65
C VAL A 1 -3.73 -19.51 6.87
N ASN A 2 -3.68 -20.41 5.86
CA ASN A 2 -4.20 -21.78 6.00
C ASN A 2 -3.49 -22.66 7.03
N ILE A 3 -2.14 -22.63 7.07
CA ILE A 3 -1.37 -23.47 7.99
C ILE A 3 -1.70 -23.12 9.44
N THR A 4 -1.66 -21.83 9.79
CA THR A 4 -2.03 -21.31 11.11
C THR A 4 -3.46 -21.71 11.49
N ALA A 5 -4.41 -21.57 10.56
CA ALA A 5 -5.81 -21.93 10.80
C ALA A 5 -6.02 -23.43 11.04
N LYS A 6 -5.27 -24.29 10.33
CA LYS A 6 -5.30 -25.74 10.55
C LYS A 6 -4.81 -26.11 11.94
N ILE A 7 -3.77 -25.43 12.43
CA ILE A 7 -3.21 -25.66 13.78
C ILE A 7 -4.19 -25.17 14.86
N ILE A 8 -4.81 -24.00 14.69
CA ILE A 8 -5.77 -23.44 15.65
C ILE A 8 -7.05 -24.29 15.72
N GLY A 9 -7.54 -24.82 14.59
CA GLY A 9 -8.74 -25.64 14.55
C GLY A 9 -10.04 -24.85 14.77
N GLY A 10 -11.12 -25.56 15.12
CA GLY A 10 -12.45 -24.97 15.32
C GLY A 10 -12.97 -24.23 14.09
N LYS A 11 -13.39 -22.96 14.25
CA LYS A 11 -13.87 -22.12 13.15
C LYS A 11 -12.75 -21.49 12.30
N ALA A 12 -11.49 -21.60 12.72
CA ALA A 12 -10.37 -20.92 12.07
C ALA A 12 -10.17 -21.35 10.59
N PRO A 13 -10.27 -22.63 10.21
CA PRO A 13 -10.17 -23.03 8.80
C PRO A 13 -11.23 -22.36 7.89
N THR A 14 -12.46 -22.23 8.37
CA THR A 14 -13.53 -21.53 7.63
C THR A 14 -13.24 -20.04 7.50
N ILE A 15 -12.77 -19.39 8.58
CA ILE A 15 -12.35 -17.97 8.54
C ILE A 15 -11.21 -17.77 7.54
N ALA A 16 -10.21 -18.66 7.55
CA ALA A 16 -9.08 -18.61 6.62
C ALA A 16 -9.52 -18.81 5.16
N LYS A 17 -10.46 -19.72 4.89
CA LYS A 17 -11.07 -19.89 3.56
C LYS A 17 -11.74 -18.60 3.11
N ASN A 18 -12.61 -18.03 3.93
CA ASN A 18 -13.34 -16.80 3.62
C ASN A 18 -12.38 -15.61 3.40
N TYR A 19 -11.30 -15.53 4.19
CA TYR A 19 -10.25 -14.52 4.03
C TYR A 19 -9.52 -14.67 2.68
N ASN A 20 -9.09 -15.88 2.33
CA ASN A 20 -8.41 -16.11 1.06
C ASN A 20 -9.31 -15.81 -0.13
N GLU A 21 -10.59 -16.17 -0.07
CA GLU A 21 -11.57 -15.84 -1.10
C GLU A 21 -11.74 -14.33 -1.24
N TYR A 22 -11.82 -13.60 -0.11
CA TYR A 22 -11.89 -12.14 -0.09
C TYR A 22 -10.64 -11.49 -0.72
N LEU A 23 -9.44 -11.90 -0.28
CA LEU A 23 -8.16 -11.43 -0.82
C LEU A 23 -8.06 -11.71 -2.33
N ASN A 24 -8.32 -12.95 -2.75
CA ASN A 24 -8.29 -13.35 -4.16
C ASN A 24 -9.29 -12.57 -5.00
N LYS A 25 -10.49 -12.30 -4.48
CA LYS A 25 -11.49 -11.48 -5.16
C LYS A 25 -11.00 -10.05 -5.35
N ASN A 26 -10.37 -9.45 -4.34
CA ASN A 26 -9.80 -8.10 -4.45
C ASN A 26 -8.66 -8.06 -5.47
N ILE A 27 -7.74 -9.03 -5.43
CA ILE A 27 -6.66 -9.16 -6.42
C ILE A 27 -7.23 -9.27 -7.85
N LYS A 28 -8.18 -10.18 -8.08
CA LYS A 28 -8.82 -10.37 -9.39
C LYS A 28 -9.55 -9.11 -9.87
N THR A 29 -10.25 -8.41 -8.97
CA THR A 29 -10.96 -7.16 -9.29
C THR A 29 -10.01 -6.05 -9.75
N VAL A 30 -8.83 -5.97 -9.13
CA VAL A 30 -7.80 -5.02 -9.53
C VAL A 30 -7.16 -5.45 -10.84
N GLN A 31 -6.69 -6.68 -10.93
CA GLN A 31 -5.97 -7.21 -12.10
C GLN A 31 -6.82 -7.20 -13.37
N SER A 32 -8.13 -7.44 -13.29
CA SER A 32 -9.01 -7.40 -14.47
C SER A 32 -9.01 -6.04 -15.16
N LYS A 33 -8.76 -4.96 -14.40
CA LYS A 33 -8.69 -3.58 -14.89
C LYS A 33 -7.26 -3.10 -15.16
N THR A 34 -6.25 -3.66 -14.49
CA THR A 34 -4.86 -3.17 -14.57
C THR A 34 -3.96 -3.99 -15.49
N LYS A 35 -4.31 -5.24 -15.82
CA LYS A 35 -3.44 -6.16 -16.58
C LYS A 35 -3.01 -5.60 -17.95
N ASN A 36 -3.91 -4.87 -18.62
CA ASN A 36 -3.69 -4.33 -19.97
C ASN A 36 -3.18 -2.87 -19.98
N ILE A 37 -2.81 -2.32 -18.82
CA ILE A 37 -2.25 -0.97 -18.74
C ILE A 37 -0.79 -1.00 -19.22
N ASN A 38 -0.54 -0.41 -20.38
CA ASN A 38 0.80 -0.29 -20.96
C ASN A 38 1.62 0.80 -20.27
N ASN A 39 1.02 1.97 -20.00
CA ASN A 39 1.71 3.09 -19.34
C ASN A 39 1.46 3.08 -17.82
N ARG A 40 2.16 2.19 -17.11
CA ARG A 40 2.06 2.07 -15.66
C ARG A 40 2.79 3.22 -14.96
N PRO A 41 2.16 3.92 -14.00
CA PRO A 41 2.84 4.96 -13.25
C PRO A 41 4.02 4.40 -12.45
N THR A 42 5.12 5.14 -12.41
CA THR A 42 6.29 4.80 -11.60
C THR A 42 6.03 5.09 -10.13
N VAL A 43 6.39 4.14 -9.27
CA VAL A 43 6.13 4.19 -7.83
C VAL A 43 7.43 3.93 -7.09
N LEU A 44 7.75 4.79 -6.13
CA LEU A 44 8.76 4.54 -5.11
C LEU A 44 8.06 4.22 -3.80
N HIS A 45 8.49 3.16 -3.14
CA HIS A 45 8.12 2.90 -1.76
C HIS A 45 9.32 3.14 -0.83
N ILE A 46 9.11 3.95 0.20
CA ILE A 46 10.08 4.25 1.26
C ILE A 46 9.57 3.59 2.55
N ALA A 47 10.42 2.83 3.22
CA ALA A 47 10.02 2.02 4.38
C ALA A 47 9.47 2.87 5.55
N SER A 48 10.05 4.05 5.78
CA SER A 48 9.64 4.97 6.86
C SER A 48 10.07 6.40 6.58
N SER A 49 9.30 7.38 7.06
CA SER A 49 9.71 8.80 7.02
C SER A 49 10.96 9.11 7.86
N LYS A 50 11.40 8.20 8.74
CA LYS A 50 12.64 8.33 9.52
C LYS A 50 13.90 8.19 8.67
N ASN A 51 13.85 7.39 7.60
CA ASN A 51 14.97 7.18 6.69
C ASN A 51 14.45 7.16 5.25
N LEU A 52 14.58 8.30 4.57
CA LEU A 52 14.03 8.51 3.21
C LEU A 52 14.78 7.75 2.11
N THR A 53 15.90 7.10 2.44
CA THR A 53 16.70 6.34 1.47
C THR A 53 16.66 4.83 1.70
N GLN A 54 15.86 4.38 2.67
CA GLN A 54 15.55 2.97 2.87
C GLN A 54 14.29 2.61 2.10
N VAL A 55 14.44 1.86 1.00
CA VAL A 55 13.38 1.62 0.01
C VAL A 55 13.12 0.14 -0.20
N ASP A 56 11.96 -0.21 -0.74
CA ASP A 56 11.59 -1.60 -1.01
C ASP A 56 11.68 -1.94 -2.50
N GLY A 57 12.43 -2.98 -2.84
CA GLY A 57 12.75 -3.41 -4.20
C GLY A 57 11.94 -4.61 -4.70
N LYS A 58 12.45 -5.31 -5.71
CA LYS A 58 11.85 -6.51 -6.31
C LYS A 58 11.85 -7.70 -5.34
N GLN A 59 11.02 -8.71 -5.64
CA GLN A 59 10.84 -9.93 -4.83
C GLN A 59 10.37 -9.65 -3.40
N THR A 60 9.66 -8.53 -3.20
CA THR A 60 9.01 -8.17 -1.94
C THR A 60 7.50 -8.16 -2.12
N ILE A 61 6.77 -8.26 -1.02
CA ILE A 61 5.31 -8.06 -1.03
C ILE A 61 4.95 -6.64 -1.49
N ILE A 62 5.80 -5.66 -1.19
CA ILE A 62 5.68 -4.28 -1.67
C ILE A 62 5.63 -4.23 -3.19
N ASN A 63 6.61 -4.83 -3.84
CA ASN A 63 6.63 -4.91 -5.29
C ASN A 63 5.45 -5.70 -5.85
N GLN A 64 4.97 -6.75 -5.16
CA GLN A 64 3.82 -7.52 -5.62
C GLN A 64 2.54 -6.66 -5.66
N TRP A 65 2.18 -5.98 -4.57
CA TRP A 65 0.96 -5.17 -4.56
C TRP A 65 1.06 -3.94 -5.47
N ILE A 66 2.25 -3.34 -5.64
CA ILE A 66 2.46 -2.27 -6.64
C ILE A 66 2.14 -2.78 -8.04
N ASN A 67 2.66 -3.96 -8.42
CA ASN A 67 2.43 -4.52 -9.75
C ASN A 67 0.98 -4.94 -9.96
N ILE A 68 0.33 -5.55 -8.96
CA ILE A 68 -1.09 -5.91 -9.00
C ILE A 68 -1.93 -4.64 -9.23
N ALA A 69 -1.66 -3.57 -8.48
CA ALA A 69 -2.31 -2.27 -8.62
C ALA A 69 -2.03 -1.54 -9.95
N GLY A 70 -1.25 -2.13 -10.85
CA GLY A 70 -0.92 -1.54 -12.14
C GLY A 70 0.09 -0.41 -12.07
N GLY A 71 0.90 -0.34 -11.00
CA GLY A 71 2.08 0.51 -10.90
C GLY A 71 3.35 -0.21 -11.34
N LYS A 72 4.46 0.53 -11.41
CA LYS A 72 5.80 0.01 -11.67
C LYS A 72 6.76 0.48 -10.58
N ASN A 73 7.31 -0.45 -9.80
CA ASN A 73 8.34 -0.09 -8.82
C ASN A 73 9.59 0.42 -9.55
N VAL A 74 10.09 1.60 -9.16
CA VAL A 74 11.30 2.19 -9.75
C VAL A 74 12.59 1.51 -9.28
N ILE A 75 12.52 0.74 -8.20
CA ILE A 75 13.67 0.08 -7.60
C ILE A 75 13.84 -1.33 -8.17
N ASN A 76 14.91 -1.52 -8.96
CA ASN A 76 15.18 -2.78 -9.64
C ASN A 76 15.96 -3.81 -8.80
N LYS A 77 16.57 -3.38 -7.69
CA LYS A 77 17.31 -4.27 -6.79
C LYS A 77 16.34 -5.17 -6.01
N LYS A 78 16.77 -6.39 -5.69
CA LYS A 78 15.98 -7.35 -4.89
C LYS A 78 16.09 -7.03 -3.40
N GLY A 79 15.03 -7.29 -2.66
CA GLY A 79 15.00 -7.19 -1.20
C GLY A 79 14.22 -5.98 -0.69
N ASN A 80 13.92 -6.07 0.60
CA ASN A 80 13.24 -5.06 1.40
C ASN A 80 14.25 -4.17 2.12
N MET A 81 13.85 -2.94 2.43
CA MET A 81 14.63 -1.99 3.21
C MET A 81 16.08 -1.78 2.70
N ILE A 82 16.26 -1.79 1.38
CA ILE A 82 17.56 -1.58 0.76
C ILE A 82 17.96 -0.12 0.87
N SER A 83 19.22 0.10 1.22
CA SER A 83 19.81 1.45 1.23
C SER A 83 20.19 1.85 -0.20
N ILE A 84 19.73 3.02 -0.60
CA ILE A 84 20.10 3.68 -1.86
C ILE A 84 20.53 5.12 -1.58
N THR A 85 21.03 5.85 -2.58
CA THR A 85 21.36 7.26 -2.43
C THR A 85 20.20 8.16 -2.88
N PRO A 86 20.12 9.42 -2.41
CA PRO A 86 19.17 10.40 -2.93
C PRO A 86 19.28 10.61 -4.45
N GLU A 87 20.49 10.56 -5.01
CA GLU A 87 20.74 10.67 -6.45
C GLU A 87 20.10 9.52 -7.22
N GLN A 88 20.13 8.30 -6.67
CA GLN A 88 19.44 7.16 -7.27
C GLN A 88 17.92 7.36 -7.27
N ILE A 89 17.35 7.97 -6.23
CA ILE A 89 15.92 8.34 -6.17
C ILE A 89 15.59 9.40 -7.22
N ILE A 90 16.43 10.43 -7.34
CA ILE A 90 16.26 11.51 -8.32
C ILE A 90 16.29 10.95 -9.74
N LYS A 91 17.28 10.12 -10.06
CA LYS A 91 17.41 9.45 -11.36
C LYS A 91 16.21 8.55 -11.67
N ALA A 92 15.66 7.90 -10.66
CA ALA A 92 14.48 7.04 -10.79
C ALA A 92 13.18 7.82 -11.09
N ASN A 93 13.11 9.11 -10.71
CA ASN A 93 12.02 10.04 -10.98
C ASN A 93 10.59 9.42 -10.84
N PRO A 94 10.22 8.95 -9.63
CA PRO A 94 8.93 8.32 -9.42
C PRO A 94 7.76 9.31 -9.59
N LYS A 95 6.65 8.85 -10.19
CA LYS A 95 5.41 9.62 -10.29
C LYS A 95 4.66 9.67 -8.96
N PHE A 96 4.74 8.59 -8.18
CA PHE A 96 4.16 8.45 -6.84
C PHE A 96 5.22 8.01 -5.84
N ILE A 97 5.19 8.61 -4.65
CA ILE A 97 5.99 8.16 -3.50
C ILE A 97 5.04 7.70 -2.41
N ILE A 98 5.19 6.45 -1.96
CA ILE A 98 4.45 5.87 -0.85
C ILE A 98 5.43 5.69 0.31
N VAL A 99 5.07 6.13 1.51
CA VAL A 99 5.93 6.07 2.69
C VAL A 99 5.23 5.27 3.79
N GLY A 100 5.87 4.21 4.26
CA GLY A 100 5.37 3.40 5.36
C GLY A 100 5.39 4.14 6.71
N GLN A 101 4.60 3.64 7.66
CA GLN A 101 4.57 4.10 9.06
C GLN A 101 4.45 5.63 9.24
N SER A 102 3.77 6.30 8.31
CA SER A 102 3.70 7.76 8.24
C SER A 102 2.37 8.19 7.64
N SER A 103 1.79 9.27 8.14
CA SER A 103 0.71 9.97 7.41
C SER A 103 1.26 10.65 6.16
N SER A 104 0.39 10.93 5.18
CA SER A 104 0.78 11.68 3.96
C SER A 104 1.39 13.05 4.29
N LYS A 105 0.88 13.74 5.33
CA LYS A 105 1.41 15.02 5.78
C LYS A 105 2.83 14.88 6.33
N GLN A 106 3.09 13.87 7.17
CA GLN A 106 4.44 13.61 7.71
C GLN A 106 5.41 13.21 6.60
N ALA A 107 5.01 12.32 5.70
CA ALA A 107 5.81 11.90 4.56
C ALA A 107 6.20 13.07 3.65
N LEU A 108 5.23 13.91 3.28
CA LEU A 108 5.47 15.08 2.46
C LEU A 108 6.39 16.08 3.16
N ASN A 109 6.18 16.33 4.45
CA ASN A 109 7.01 17.25 5.23
C ASN A 109 8.46 16.75 5.34
N ALA A 110 8.68 15.44 5.55
CA ALA A 110 10.01 14.86 5.60
C ALA A 110 10.75 15.06 4.26
N LEU A 111 10.08 14.79 3.13
CA LEU A 111 10.65 14.98 1.80
C LEU A 111 10.92 16.47 1.47
N LYS A 112 10.04 17.39 1.88
CA LYS A 112 10.24 18.84 1.69
C LYS A 112 11.42 19.38 2.50
N LYS A 113 11.70 18.80 3.67
CA LYS A 113 12.85 19.18 4.52
C LYS A 113 14.18 18.63 4.00
N ASN A 114 14.16 17.57 3.20
CA ASN A 114 15.38 17.01 2.63
C ASN A 114 15.87 17.86 1.43
N PRO A 115 17.07 18.46 1.48
CA PRO A 115 17.55 19.40 0.45
C PRO A 115 17.75 18.75 -0.93
N GLN A 116 18.05 17.45 -1.00
CA GLN A 116 18.25 16.71 -2.25
C GLN A 116 16.90 16.28 -2.86
N LEU A 117 15.93 15.88 -2.03
CA LEU A 117 14.68 15.27 -2.49
C LEU A 117 13.51 16.26 -2.63
N LYS A 118 13.57 17.44 -2.01
CA LYS A 118 12.48 18.44 -2.04
C LYS A 118 12.04 18.86 -3.44
N ASN A 119 12.96 18.75 -4.41
CA ASN A 119 12.73 19.19 -5.78
C ASN A 119 12.14 18.12 -6.70
N LEU A 120 11.94 16.89 -6.22
CA LEU A 120 11.30 15.82 -6.99
C LEU A 120 9.93 16.26 -7.50
N PRO A 121 9.58 15.95 -8.77
CA PRO A 121 8.26 16.27 -9.31
C PRO A 121 7.09 15.71 -8.47
N ALA A 122 7.21 14.50 -7.94
CA ALA A 122 6.19 13.93 -7.03
C ALA A 122 6.02 14.74 -5.75
N VAL A 123 7.10 15.30 -5.19
CA VAL A 123 7.04 16.16 -4.00
C VAL A 123 6.37 17.49 -4.33
N LYS A 124 6.75 18.15 -5.43
CA LYS A 124 6.15 19.42 -5.87
C LYS A 124 4.66 19.28 -6.23
N LYS A 125 4.28 18.16 -6.85
CA LYS A 125 2.89 17.85 -7.24
C LYS A 125 2.07 17.21 -6.12
N HIS A 126 2.63 17.08 -4.91
CA HIS A 126 1.99 16.43 -3.77
C HIS A 126 1.52 14.98 -4.03
N HIS A 127 2.21 14.25 -4.91
CA HIS A 127 2.01 12.82 -5.12
C HIS A 127 2.81 11.98 -4.10
N VAL A 128 2.74 12.38 -2.84
CA VAL A 128 3.39 11.73 -1.70
C VAL A 128 2.30 11.26 -0.74
N TYR A 129 2.29 9.97 -0.46
CA TYR A 129 1.21 9.34 0.32
C TYR A 129 1.80 8.52 1.46
N GLY A 130 1.18 8.65 2.63
CA GLY A 130 1.37 7.70 3.72
C GLY A 130 0.67 6.39 3.39
N ASN A 131 1.32 5.26 3.67
CA ASN A 131 0.65 3.98 3.55
C ASN A 131 -0.39 3.82 4.67
N PRO A 132 -1.61 3.33 4.39
CA PRO A 132 -2.59 3.04 5.44
C PRO A 132 -2.05 2.09 6.51
N GLN A 133 -2.56 2.28 7.72
CA GLN A 133 -2.18 1.47 8.88
C GLN A 133 -3.40 1.30 9.80
N GLY A 134 -3.72 0.04 10.08
CA GLY A 134 -4.76 -0.34 11.03
C GLY A 134 -4.15 -0.97 12.27
N THR A 135 -4.47 -2.24 12.50
CA THR A 135 -3.81 -3.03 13.56
C THR A 135 -2.34 -3.28 13.23
N PHE A 136 -1.99 -3.26 11.94
CA PHE A 136 -0.62 -3.29 11.44
C PHE A 136 -0.51 -2.47 10.13
N PRO A 137 0.70 -2.07 9.68
CA PRO A 137 0.85 -1.49 8.35
C PRO A 137 0.35 -2.43 7.23
N TRP A 138 -0.52 -1.93 6.36
CA TRP A 138 -1.14 -2.72 5.30
C TRP A 138 -0.16 -3.15 4.19
N ASP A 139 0.98 -2.48 4.06
CA ASP A 139 2.03 -2.77 3.10
C ASP A 139 3.02 -3.85 3.56
N ARG A 140 2.73 -4.53 4.68
CA ARG A 140 3.50 -5.62 5.27
C ARG A 140 2.62 -6.85 5.47
N TYR A 141 3.21 -7.93 5.98
CA TYR A 141 2.59 -9.26 6.15
C TYR A 141 1.49 -9.29 7.22
N SER A 142 0.37 -8.62 6.96
CA SER A 142 -0.82 -8.60 7.81
C SER A 142 -2.06 -9.01 7.03
N ALA A 143 -3.12 -9.42 7.73
CA ALA A 143 -4.39 -9.71 7.07
C ALA A 143 -4.99 -8.46 6.36
N GLU A 144 -4.61 -7.26 6.79
CA GLU A 144 -5.11 -6.02 6.18
C GLU A 144 -4.52 -5.77 4.78
N GLU A 145 -3.51 -6.53 4.35
CA GLU A 145 -2.96 -6.49 2.99
C GLU A 145 -4.04 -6.72 1.91
N ALA A 146 -5.15 -7.38 2.27
CA ALA A 146 -6.30 -7.57 1.39
C ALA A 146 -6.94 -6.24 0.94
N LEU A 147 -6.76 -5.17 1.72
CA LEU A 147 -7.21 -3.82 1.38
C LEU A 147 -6.13 -3.02 0.62
N GLN A 148 -4.85 -3.34 0.81
CA GLN A 148 -3.71 -2.64 0.20
C GLN A 148 -3.82 -2.59 -1.33
N VAL A 149 -4.15 -3.72 -1.97
CA VAL A 149 -4.26 -3.79 -3.44
C VAL A 149 -5.36 -2.88 -3.98
N LEU A 150 -6.49 -2.75 -3.28
CA LEU A 150 -7.60 -1.87 -3.67
C LEU A 150 -7.22 -0.39 -3.50
N TRP A 151 -6.59 -0.07 -2.36
CA TRP A 151 -6.15 1.28 -2.05
C TRP A 151 -5.11 1.77 -3.08
N ALA A 152 -4.06 0.98 -3.33
CA ALA A 152 -3.02 1.33 -4.28
C ALA A 152 -3.57 1.46 -5.71
N ALA A 153 -4.47 0.56 -6.13
CA ALA A 153 -5.07 0.62 -7.45
C ALA A 153 -5.93 1.88 -7.64
N LYS A 154 -6.72 2.25 -6.63
CA LYS A 154 -7.50 3.51 -6.64
C LYS A 154 -6.60 4.73 -6.65
N LEU A 155 -5.50 4.70 -5.91
CA LEU A 155 -4.52 5.80 -5.88
C LEU A 155 -3.87 6.01 -7.25
N PHE A 156 -3.42 4.93 -7.90
CA PHE A 156 -2.73 5.01 -9.18
C PHE A 156 -3.66 5.31 -10.36
N HIS A 157 -4.89 4.79 -10.29
CA HIS A 157 -5.86 4.80 -11.40
C HIS A 157 -7.26 5.22 -10.91
N PRO A 158 -7.46 6.45 -10.39
CA PRO A 158 -8.71 6.85 -9.75
C PRO A 158 -9.93 6.73 -10.66
N ASN A 159 -9.77 6.95 -11.97
CA ASN A 159 -10.85 6.83 -12.95
C ASN A 159 -11.33 5.38 -13.13
N LEU A 160 -10.42 4.40 -13.14
CA LEU A 160 -10.76 2.97 -13.28
C LEU A 160 -11.43 2.39 -12.02
N PHE A 161 -11.15 2.99 -10.87
CA PHE A 161 -11.60 2.55 -9.55
C PHE A 161 -12.47 3.60 -8.83
N LYS A 162 -13.17 4.44 -9.59
CA LYS A 162 -14.07 5.49 -9.05
C LYS A 162 -15.14 4.92 -8.11
N ASN A 163 -15.67 3.74 -8.45
CA ASN A 163 -16.72 3.05 -7.69
C ASN A 163 -16.21 2.30 -6.43
N ILE A 164 -14.90 2.27 -6.19
CA ILE A 164 -14.38 1.70 -4.93
C ILE A 164 -14.46 2.76 -3.84
N ASN A 165 -15.29 2.52 -2.84
CA ASN A 165 -15.31 3.29 -1.60
C ASN A 165 -14.41 2.60 -0.56
N MET A 166 -13.22 3.15 -0.34
CA MET A 166 -12.25 2.54 0.59
C MET A 166 -12.73 2.55 2.04
N ILE A 167 -13.47 3.57 2.48
CA ILE A 167 -14.03 3.62 3.84
C ILE A 167 -14.96 2.42 4.05
N GLN A 168 -15.90 2.20 3.14
CA GLN A 168 -16.82 1.06 3.22
C GLN A 168 -16.08 -0.27 3.16
N LYS A 169 -15.05 -0.39 2.31
CA LYS A 169 -14.23 -1.62 2.23
C LYS A 169 -13.51 -1.92 3.54
N THR A 170 -12.93 -0.89 4.18
CA THR A 170 -12.28 -1.03 5.48
C THR A 170 -13.28 -1.43 6.57
N GLN A 171 -14.45 -0.77 6.64
CA GLN A 171 -15.50 -1.13 7.61
C GLN A 171 -16.00 -2.57 7.43
N GLN A 172 -16.24 -2.99 6.18
CA GLN A 172 -16.65 -4.36 5.85
C GLN A 172 -15.60 -5.38 6.28
N PHE A 173 -14.32 -5.11 6.01
CA PHE A 173 -13.22 -5.99 6.39
C PHE A 173 -13.14 -6.17 7.91
N TYR A 174 -13.14 -5.06 8.66
CA TYR A 174 -13.06 -5.09 10.13
C TYR A 174 -14.25 -5.82 10.76
N LYS A 175 -15.47 -5.56 10.25
CA LYS A 175 -16.66 -6.26 10.72
C LYS A 175 -16.57 -7.77 10.45
N GLN A 176 -16.12 -8.15 9.27
CA GLN A 176 -16.11 -9.56 8.85
C GLN A 176 -15.00 -10.38 9.52
N PHE A 177 -13.79 -9.83 9.65
CA PHE A 177 -12.62 -10.60 10.06
C PHE A 177 -12.14 -10.30 11.48
N TYR A 178 -12.47 -9.12 12.03
CA TYR A 178 -12.07 -8.70 13.37
C TYR A 178 -13.24 -8.51 14.33
N ASP A 179 -14.47 -8.81 13.88
CA ASP A 179 -15.70 -8.60 14.65
C ASP A 179 -15.82 -7.18 15.22
N PHE A 180 -15.33 -6.19 14.47
CA PHE A 180 -15.25 -4.81 14.92
C PHE A 180 -15.98 -3.86 13.97
N ASN A 181 -16.98 -3.13 14.50
CA ASN A 181 -17.75 -2.16 13.73
C ASN A 181 -17.06 -0.80 13.75
N LEU A 182 -16.16 -0.55 12.80
CA LEU A 182 -15.54 0.76 12.64
C LEU A 182 -16.58 1.85 12.33
N THR A 183 -16.47 2.98 13.02
CA THR A 183 -17.08 4.23 12.57
C THR A 183 -16.45 4.69 11.25
N LYS A 184 -17.17 5.54 10.50
CA LYS A 184 -16.64 6.16 9.29
C LYS A 184 -15.34 6.94 9.56
N GLN A 185 -15.26 7.60 10.71
CA GLN A 185 -14.08 8.39 11.10
C GLN A 185 -12.88 7.49 11.38
N GLN A 186 -13.05 6.41 12.16
CA GLN A 186 -11.96 5.45 12.41
C GLN A 186 -11.43 4.83 11.12
N ALA A 187 -12.33 4.46 10.19
CA ALA A 187 -11.91 3.94 8.88
C ALA A 187 -11.13 4.98 8.07
N LYS A 188 -11.48 6.28 8.17
CA LYS A 188 -10.74 7.37 7.55
C LYS A 188 -9.36 7.56 8.19
N ASP A 189 -9.27 7.50 9.52
CA ASP A 189 -8.00 7.66 10.23
C ASP A 189 -7.01 6.55 9.90
N ILE A 190 -7.47 5.30 9.75
CA ILE A 190 -6.69 4.16 9.24
C ILE A 190 -6.13 4.45 7.84
N LEU A 191 -6.99 4.94 6.93
CA LEU A 191 -6.62 5.24 5.54
C LEU A 191 -5.63 6.41 5.42
N GLU A 192 -5.68 7.35 6.36
CA GLU A 192 -4.81 8.53 6.42
C GLU A 192 -3.55 8.30 7.28
N CYS A 193 -3.44 7.11 7.90
CA CYS A 193 -2.40 6.77 8.89
C CYS A 193 -2.30 7.84 9.99
N LYS A 194 -3.45 8.29 10.49
CA LYS A 194 -3.55 9.20 11.65
C LYS A 194 -3.46 8.38 12.93
N LYS A 195 -2.68 8.90 13.88
CA LYS A 195 -2.61 8.38 15.25
C LYS A 195 -3.63 9.10 16.11
#